data_AF-A0A6A6B6K6-F1
#
_entry.id   AF-A0A6A6B6K6-F1
#
_cell.length_a   1.000
_cell.length_b   1.000
_cell.length_c   1.000
_cell.angle_alpha   90.00
_cell.angle_beta   90.00
_cell.angle_gamma   90.00
#
_symmetry.space_group_name_H-M   'P 1'
#
loop_
_entity.id
_entity.type
_entity.pdbx_description
1 polymer ?
#
loop_
_entity_poly.entity_id
_entity_poly.type
_entity_poly.pdbx_seq_one_letter_code
_entity_poly.pdbx_strand_id
1 'polypeptide(L)'
;MMFKFFSLVIVLCLLFFIEITNASQYLEIPWSNTYYGPDGPWQAVSVAIGGSEAERSNISQCQSTVDLLPGGFWSSNVLSEGACASEVHQCGTGQPWTPNSKTNTDWKTTWTDLSQGLESRTSFVYPLAMTINQQTIYNVSLAAVTNVSVKSPNGEPHLPVLGSLALGNDLDEMQRLTAVGGKDAVDTPTWTFAGGAFHRKIIPSYSYGLHIGSAAFNYAGSLVFGGYDKARVLGPYTTFTDPPTLLDIGIGVEIGESPFVFNNKSGLLLSKNNRYEQITVIPDPQTPYLSLPTETCEAIIEELPIFYDSNTKYYLWDRNDPRYEK
;
A
#
# COMPACT_ATOMS: atom_id res chain seq x y z
N MET A 1 43.71 -9.47 -51.45
CA MET A 1 43.33 -8.24 -50.71
C MET A 1 41.82 -8.15 -50.46
N MET A 2 40.95 -8.67 -51.35
CA MET A 2 39.48 -8.69 -51.17
C MET A 2 38.95 -9.54 -49.99
N PHE A 3 39.63 -10.63 -49.61
CA PHE A 3 39.15 -11.51 -48.53
C PHE A 3 39.22 -10.89 -47.12
N LYS A 4 40.15 -9.94 -46.87
CA LYS A 4 40.25 -9.27 -45.57
C LYS A 4 39.19 -8.18 -45.37
N PHE A 5 38.69 -7.59 -46.46
CA PHE A 5 37.63 -6.58 -46.39
C PHE A 5 36.27 -7.20 -46.06
N PHE A 6 35.97 -8.37 -46.61
CA PHE A 6 34.70 -9.06 -46.36
C PHE A 6 34.56 -9.53 -44.90
N SER A 7 35.65 -9.97 -44.29
CA SER A 7 35.66 -10.40 -42.88
C SER A 7 35.49 -9.24 -41.90
N LEU A 8 35.94 -8.03 -42.25
CA LEU A 8 35.82 -6.84 -41.40
C LEU A 8 34.38 -6.31 -41.39
N VAL A 9 33.68 -6.36 -42.54
CA VAL A 9 32.28 -5.91 -42.64
C VAL A 9 31.32 -6.85 -41.90
N ILE A 10 31.57 -8.17 -41.90
CA ILE A 10 30.75 -9.13 -41.14
C ILE A 10 30.91 -8.94 -39.63
N VAL A 11 32.13 -8.66 -39.15
CA VAL A 11 32.39 -8.37 -37.73
C VAL A 11 31.76 -7.02 -37.31
N LEU A 12 31.79 -6.00 -38.19
CA LEU A 12 31.10 -4.73 -37.92
C LEU A 12 29.58 -4.91 -37.90
N CYS A 13 28.99 -5.68 -38.81
CA CYS A 13 27.55 -5.97 -38.82
C CYS A 13 27.09 -6.81 -37.61
N LEU A 14 27.91 -7.73 -37.10
CA LEU A 14 27.60 -8.49 -35.88
C LEU A 14 27.67 -7.64 -34.60
N LEU A 15 28.44 -6.54 -34.61
CA LEU A 15 28.50 -5.59 -33.48
C LEU A 15 27.33 -4.58 -33.47
N PHE A 16 26.56 -4.47 -34.56
CA PHE A 16 25.35 -3.63 -34.63
C PHE A 16 24.05 -4.35 -34.21
N PHE A 17 24.10 -5.65 -33.92
CA PHE A 17 22.96 -6.44 -33.43
C PHE A 17 23.18 -6.99 -32.01
N ILE A 18 23.96 -6.29 -31.18
CA ILE A 18 23.75 -6.41 -29.73
C ILE A 18 22.54 -5.52 -29.43
N GLU A 19 21.34 -6.07 -29.65
CA GLU A 19 20.24 -5.60 -28.84
C GLU A 19 20.68 -5.84 -27.40
N ILE A 20 20.95 -4.75 -26.68
CA ILE A 20 20.98 -4.80 -25.23
C ILE A 20 19.53 -5.10 -24.87
N THR A 21 19.19 -6.39 -24.83
CA THR A 21 18.04 -6.86 -24.07
C THR A 21 18.35 -6.52 -22.64
N ASN A 22 18.01 -5.29 -22.22
CA ASN A 22 17.73 -5.01 -20.83
C ASN A 22 16.62 -6.00 -20.49
N ALA A 23 16.99 -7.09 -19.83
CA ALA A 23 16.00 -7.99 -19.24
C ALA A 23 15.07 -7.09 -18.44
N SER A 24 13.77 -7.18 -18.71
CA SER A 24 12.80 -6.42 -17.94
C SER A 24 13.03 -6.75 -16.47
N GLN A 25 13.48 -5.73 -15.74
CA GLN A 25 13.92 -5.86 -14.37
C GLN A 25 12.74 -5.53 -13.49
N TYR A 26 12.60 -6.25 -12.38
CA TYR A 26 11.70 -5.83 -11.32
C TYR A 26 12.03 -4.38 -10.89
N LEU A 27 11.03 -3.64 -10.45
CA LEU A 27 11.20 -2.27 -9.98
C LEU A 27 11.03 -2.23 -8.47
N GLU A 28 12.12 -2.00 -7.76
CA GLU A 28 12.09 -1.72 -6.33
C GLU A 28 11.45 -0.35 -6.06
N ILE A 29 10.69 -0.22 -4.98
CA ILE A 29 10.04 1.03 -4.58
C ILE A 29 10.78 1.57 -3.35
N PRO A 30 11.24 2.84 -3.37
CA PRO A 30 11.99 3.40 -2.27
C PRO A 30 11.08 3.65 -1.06
N TRP A 31 11.59 3.28 0.11
CA TRP A 31 10.94 3.53 1.40
C TRP A 31 11.26 4.94 1.89
N SER A 32 10.32 5.54 2.60
CA SER A 32 10.54 6.80 3.31
C SER A 32 11.57 6.61 4.42
N ASN A 33 12.36 7.65 4.67
CA ASN A 33 13.23 7.73 5.85
C ASN A 33 12.48 8.19 7.11
N THR A 34 11.18 8.45 6.98
CA THR A 34 10.30 8.90 8.06
C THR A 34 9.36 7.78 8.45
N TYR A 35 9.07 7.69 9.75
CA TYR A 35 8.06 6.79 10.28
C TYR A 35 6.79 7.58 10.66
N TYR A 36 5.64 6.93 10.51
CA TYR A 36 4.31 7.56 10.60
C TYR A 36 3.43 6.81 11.59
N GLY A 37 2.41 7.46 12.17
CA GLY A 37 1.42 6.76 13.01
C GLY A 37 1.43 7.18 14.48
N PRO A 38 0.26 7.40 15.09
CA PRO A 38 0.16 7.67 16.53
C PRO A 38 0.34 6.41 17.41
N ASP A 39 0.15 5.24 16.81
CA ASP A 39 0.07 3.90 17.41
C ASP A 39 1.31 3.03 17.15
N GLY A 40 2.29 3.56 16.42
CA GLY A 40 3.58 2.92 16.19
C GLY A 40 4.30 3.59 15.01
N PRO A 41 5.64 3.48 14.90
CA PRO A 41 6.33 3.93 13.71
C PRO A 41 6.03 2.98 12.53
N TRP A 42 5.14 3.40 11.63
CA TRP A 42 4.83 2.73 10.37
C TRP A 42 5.79 3.17 9.27
N GLN A 43 6.18 2.22 8.44
CA GLN A 43 6.95 2.50 7.24
C GLN A 43 6.01 2.91 6.10
N ALA A 44 6.45 3.88 5.32
CA ALA A 44 5.76 4.34 4.12
C ALA A 44 6.72 4.27 2.92
N VAL A 45 6.18 4.32 1.71
CA VAL A 45 6.97 4.44 0.48
C VAL A 45 6.95 5.87 -0.02
N SER A 46 8.05 6.31 -0.63
CA SER A 46 8.21 7.68 -1.10
C SER A 46 8.13 7.72 -2.62
N VAL A 47 7.24 8.57 -3.17
CA VAL A 47 7.03 8.67 -4.61
C VAL A 47 6.93 10.12 -5.04
N ALA A 48 7.36 10.42 -6.27
CA ALA A 48 7.19 11.75 -6.85
C ALA A 48 5.94 11.77 -7.74
N ILE A 49 5.03 12.72 -7.52
CA ILE A 49 3.75 12.82 -8.23
C ILE A 49 3.48 14.22 -8.74
N GLY A 50 2.77 14.33 -9.86
CA GLY A 50 2.40 15.60 -10.49
C GLY A 50 2.96 15.77 -11.90
N GLY A 51 2.44 16.77 -12.61
CA GLY A 51 2.78 17.01 -14.02
C GLY A 51 2.14 16.02 -14.99
N SER A 52 2.28 16.31 -16.28
CA SER A 52 1.66 15.59 -17.39
C SER A 52 2.69 15.24 -18.47
N GLU A 53 2.27 14.47 -19.48
CA GLU A 53 3.17 14.13 -20.60
C GLU A 53 3.62 15.37 -21.39
N ALA A 54 2.81 16.43 -21.43
CA ALA A 54 3.18 17.69 -22.06
C ALA A 54 4.37 18.39 -21.36
N GLU A 55 4.61 18.08 -20.09
CA GLU A 55 5.67 18.65 -19.25
C GLU A 55 6.86 17.69 -19.11
N ARG A 56 6.98 16.69 -19.99
CA ARG A 56 8.06 15.68 -19.94
C ARG A 56 9.45 16.29 -19.81
N SER A 57 9.73 17.41 -20.49
CA SER A 57 11.06 18.06 -20.48
C SER A 57 11.43 18.68 -19.13
N ASN A 58 10.46 18.93 -18.26
CA ASN A 58 10.65 19.59 -16.97
C ASN A 58 9.88 18.87 -15.84
N ILE A 59 9.65 17.55 -15.99
CA ILE A 59 8.76 16.79 -15.11
C ILE A 59 9.17 16.88 -13.63
N SER A 60 10.47 16.93 -13.33
CA SER A 60 10.99 17.07 -11.97
C SER A 60 10.63 18.40 -11.30
N GLN A 61 10.31 19.45 -12.07
CA GLN A 61 9.84 20.74 -11.55
C GLN A 61 8.33 20.76 -11.31
N CYS A 62 7.60 19.82 -11.92
CA CYS A 62 6.16 19.68 -11.79
C CYS A 62 5.75 18.66 -10.72
N GLN A 63 6.72 17.94 -10.14
CA GLN A 63 6.45 16.86 -9.18
C GLN A 63 6.74 17.28 -7.74
N SER A 64 5.88 16.82 -6.84
CA SER A 64 6.08 16.85 -5.39
C SER A 64 6.36 15.45 -4.89
N THR A 65 7.27 15.32 -3.92
CA THR A 65 7.50 14.04 -3.23
C THR A 65 6.46 13.88 -2.13
N VAL A 66 5.80 12.71 -2.10
CA VAL A 66 4.83 12.35 -1.07
C VAL A 66 5.14 10.95 -0.54
N ASP A 67 4.82 10.74 0.73
CA ASP A 67 4.92 9.43 1.36
C ASP A 67 3.53 8.81 1.46
N LEU A 68 3.42 7.52 1.16
CA LEU A 68 2.16 6.80 1.06
C LEU A 68 2.27 5.42 1.71
N LEU A 69 1.19 4.94 2.31
CA LEU A 69 1.12 3.56 2.76
C LEU A 69 1.00 2.63 1.53
N PRO A 70 1.84 1.60 1.40
CA PRO A 70 1.73 0.66 0.28
C PRO A 70 0.47 -0.19 0.47
N GLY A 71 -0.54 -0.01 -0.38
CA GLY A 71 -1.79 -0.75 -0.28
C GLY A 71 -2.96 -0.11 -1.01
N GLY A 72 -4.06 -0.85 -1.11
CA GLY A 72 -5.24 -0.44 -1.84
C GLY A 72 -5.14 -0.74 -3.34
N PHE A 73 -6.23 -0.44 -4.03
CA PHE A 73 -6.45 -0.76 -5.43
C PHE A 73 -7.05 0.43 -6.18
N TRP A 74 -7.12 0.32 -7.51
CA TRP A 74 -7.72 1.28 -8.43
C TRP A 74 -7.02 2.65 -8.51
N SER A 75 -6.82 3.39 -7.42
CA SER A 75 -6.21 4.72 -7.48
C SER A 75 -5.38 4.98 -6.25
N SER A 76 -4.24 5.66 -6.44
CA SER A 76 -3.43 6.08 -5.30
C SER A 76 -4.11 7.28 -4.65
N ASN A 77 -4.46 7.15 -3.37
CA ASN A 77 -5.15 8.21 -2.63
C ASN A 77 -4.11 9.11 -1.99
N VAL A 78 -4.21 10.41 -2.19
CA VAL A 78 -3.25 11.38 -1.67
C VAL A 78 -4.03 12.49 -0.97
N LEU A 79 -3.67 12.78 0.28
CA LEU A 79 -4.31 13.85 1.04
C LEU A 79 -4.00 15.19 0.39
N SER A 80 -5.04 15.98 0.13
CA SER A 80 -4.90 17.32 -0.41
C SER A 80 -4.97 18.39 0.68
N GLU A 81 -4.59 19.62 0.35
CA GLU A 81 -4.76 20.77 1.25
C GLU A 81 -6.19 20.90 1.77
N GLY A 82 -7.20 20.55 0.97
CA GLY A 82 -8.60 20.56 1.40
C GLY A 82 -8.89 19.63 2.58
N ALA A 83 -8.24 18.45 2.63
CA ALA A 83 -8.38 17.54 3.77
C ALA A 83 -7.71 18.10 5.02
N CYS A 84 -6.58 18.80 4.85
CA CYS A 84 -5.78 19.37 5.93
C CYS A 84 -6.29 20.74 6.42
N ALA A 85 -7.13 21.43 5.65
CA ALA A 85 -7.62 22.76 5.95
C ALA A 85 -8.84 22.78 6.89
N SER A 86 -9.37 21.60 7.27
CA SER A 86 -10.48 21.54 8.21
C SER A 86 -10.01 21.96 9.62
N GLU A 87 -10.76 22.83 10.29
CA GLU A 87 -10.43 23.37 11.62
C GLU A 87 -10.28 22.29 12.72
N VAL A 88 -10.73 21.06 12.43
CA VAL A 88 -10.79 19.96 13.40
C VAL A 88 -9.50 19.12 13.38
N HIS A 89 -8.75 19.10 12.27
CA HIS A 89 -7.60 18.19 12.13
C HIS A 89 -6.50 18.78 11.23
N GLN A 90 -5.29 18.91 11.76
CA GLN A 90 -4.09 19.16 10.97
C GLN A 90 -3.62 17.83 10.38
N CYS A 91 -3.27 17.81 9.09
CA CYS A 91 -2.47 16.70 8.57
C CYS A 91 -1.19 16.58 9.40
N GLY A 92 -0.81 15.35 9.73
CA GLY A 92 0.37 15.06 10.54
C GLY A 92 1.66 15.39 9.81
N THR A 93 2.67 14.53 9.91
CA THR A 93 3.94 14.70 9.16
C THR A 93 3.79 14.49 7.65
N GLY A 94 2.65 13.96 7.19
CA GLY A 94 2.32 13.83 5.76
C GLY A 94 2.09 15.19 5.11
N GLN A 95 2.85 15.50 4.06
CA GLN A 95 2.69 16.74 3.30
C GLN A 95 1.44 16.66 2.43
N PRO A 96 0.51 17.65 2.49
CA PRO A 96 -0.60 17.70 1.55
C PRO A 96 -0.09 17.86 0.12
N TRP A 97 -0.84 17.29 -0.82
CA TRP A 97 -0.59 17.45 -2.23
C TRP A 97 -1.64 18.36 -2.89
N THR A 98 -1.16 19.32 -3.65
CA THR A 98 -2.00 20.17 -4.49
C THR A 98 -1.79 19.79 -5.95
N PRO A 99 -2.79 19.18 -6.61
CA PRO A 99 -2.70 18.82 -8.02
C PRO A 99 -2.39 20.06 -8.86
N ASN A 100 -1.35 19.98 -9.68
CA ASN A 100 -0.96 21.06 -10.58
C ASN A 100 -1.70 21.04 -11.92
N SER A 101 -2.78 20.26 -12.03
CA SER A 101 -3.57 20.19 -13.26
C SER A 101 -4.62 21.30 -13.33
N LYS A 102 -4.73 21.93 -14.49
CA LYS A 102 -5.87 22.81 -14.84
C LYS A 102 -7.10 22.03 -15.29
N THR A 103 -6.96 20.73 -15.56
CA THR A 103 -8.10 19.86 -15.85
C THR A 103 -8.63 19.34 -14.53
N ASN A 104 -9.48 20.14 -13.88
CA ASN A 104 -10.34 19.62 -12.83
C ASN A 104 -11.24 18.59 -13.51
N THR A 105 -10.94 17.32 -13.30
CA THR A 105 -11.71 16.27 -13.93
C THR A 105 -12.82 15.88 -12.99
N ASP A 106 -14.06 15.92 -13.48
CA ASP A 106 -15.31 15.58 -12.76
C ASP A 106 -15.37 14.10 -12.30
N TRP A 107 -14.24 13.40 -12.28
CA TRP A 107 -14.10 12.03 -11.81
C TRP A 107 -14.03 12.02 -10.29
N LYS A 108 -15.17 11.73 -9.68
CA LYS A 108 -15.27 11.52 -8.24
C LYS A 108 -14.95 10.07 -7.92
N THR A 109 -14.15 9.87 -6.89
CA THR A 109 -13.95 8.55 -6.28
C THR A 109 -14.21 8.64 -4.78
N THR A 110 -14.36 7.48 -4.16
CA THR A 110 -14.40 7.32 -2.71
C THR A 110 -13.21 6.47 -2.28
N TRP A 111 -12.60 6.85 -1.17
CA TRP A 111 -11.66 6.04 -0.42
C TRP A 111 -12.34 5.60 0.86
N THR A 112 -12.52 4.29 1.00
CA THR A 112 -13.20 3.69 2.15
C THR A 112 -12.42 2.48 2.61
N ASP A 113 -12.26 2.34 3.91
CA ASP A 113 -11.75 1.13 4.53
C ASP A 113 -12.51 0.89 5.83
N LEU A 114 -13.34 -0.17 5.83
CA LEU A 114 -14.22 -0.51 6.93
C LEU A 114 -13.45 -1.05 8.14
N SER A 115 -12.24 -1.58 7.95
CA SER A 115 -11.44 -2.18 9.04
C SER A 115 -10.99 -1.13 10.06
N GLN A 116 -10.72 0.09 9.58
CA GLN A 116 -10.32 1.25 10.37
C GLN A 116 -11.41 2.34 10.43
N GLY A 117 -12.57 2.12 9.82
CA GLY A 117 -13.64 3.12 9.75
C GLY A 117 -13.24 4.38 8.98
N LEU A 118 -12.40 4.23 7.95
CA LEU A 118 -12.00 5.30 7.04
C LEU A 118 -13.09 5.51 5.99
N GLU A 119 -13.50 6.78 5.83
CA GLU A 119 -14.45 7.17 4.79
C GLU A 119 -14.09 8.56 4.24
N SER A 120 -13.94 8.65 2.92
CA SER A 120 -13.84 9.93 2.21
C SER A 120 -15.18 10.35 1.62
N ARG A 121 -15.60 11.59 1.86
CA ARG A 121 -16.83 12.16 1.27
C ARG A 121 -16.60 12.72 -0.13
N THR A 122 -15.42 13.26 -0.38
CA THR A 122 -15.07 13.88 -1.67
C THR A 122 -13.61 13.60 -2.01
N SER A 123 -13.38 12.94 -3.13
CA SER A 123 -12.06 12.77 -3.74
C SER A 123 -12.16 12.95 -5.26
N PHE A 124 -11.19 13.65 -5.84
CA PHE A 124 -11.13 13.91 -7.29
C PHE A 124 -9.94 13.19 -7.89
N VAL A 125 -10.16 12.47 -8.98
CA VAL A 125 -9.08 11.73 -9.66
C VAL A 125 -8.43 12.59 -10.72
N TYR A 126 -7.10 12.70 -10.67
CA TYR A 126 -6.26 13.41 -11.62
C TYR A 126 -5.32 12.42 -12.33
N PRO A 127 -5.37 12.33 -13.67
CA PRO A 127 -4.44 11.52 -14.46
C PRO A 127 -3.12 12.29 -14.62
N LEU A 128 -2.18 12.07 -13.72
CA LEU A 128 -0.91 12.78 -13.69
C LEU A 128 0.27 11.81 -13.69
N ALA A 129 1.48 12.34 -13.81
CA ALA A 129 2.67 11.52 -13.78
C ALA A 129 3.01 11.10 -12.35
N MET A 130 3.52 9.87 -12.22
CA MET A 130 4.22 9.39 -11.03
C MET A 130 5.59 8.90 -11.45
N THR A 131 6.62 9.28 -10.69
CA THR A 131 8.01 8.86 -10.88
C THR A 131 8.48 8.06 -9.68
N ILE A 132 8.96 6.85 -9.93
CA ILE A 132 9.55 5.95 -8.93
C ILE A 132 10.85 5.40 -9.50
N ASN A 133 11.96 5.52 -8.75
CA ASN A 133 13.28 5.01 -9.17
C ASN A 133 13.63 5.38 -10.63
N GLN A 134 13.49 6.66 -10.97
CA GLN A 134 13.75 7.25 -12.30
C GLN A 134 12.82 6.77 -13.43
N GLN A 135 11.85 5.90 -13.13
CA GLN A 135 10.82 5.49 -14.08
C GLN A 135 9.60 6.39 -13.91
N THR A 136 9.23 7.10 -14.97
CA THR A 136 8.04 7.96 -15.00
C THR A 136 6.92 7.29 -15.78
N ILE A 137 5.79 7.10 -15.12
CA ILE A 137 4.53 6.66 -15.73
C ILE A 137 3.60 7.87 -15.80
N TYR A 138 3.09 8.17 -16.98
CA TYR A 138 2.10 9.22 -17.21
C TYR A 138 0.68 8.66 -17.14
N ASN A 139 -0.29 9.53 -16.87
CA ASN A 139 -1.71 9.18 -16.69
C ASN A 139 -1.95 8.15 -15.58
N VAL A 140 -1.17 8.26 -14.49
CA VAL A 140 -1.44 7.49 -13.27
C VAL A 140 -2.64 8.09 -12.57
N SER A 141 -3.55 7.22 -12.12
CA SER A 141 -4.77 7.62 -11.41
C SER A 141 -4.44 8.05 -9.98
N LEU A 142 -4.40 9.36 -9.75
CA LEU A 142 -4.13 9.96 -8.44
C LEU A 142 -5.40 10.61 -7.89
N ALA A 143 -5.95 10.06 -6.80
CA ALA A 143 -7.11 10.63 -6.13
C ALA A 143 -6.66 11.67 -5.10
N ALA A 144 -6.92 12.95 -5.38
CA ALA A 144 -6.76 14.02 -4.40
C ALA A 144 -7.95 13.98 -3.43
N VAL A 145 -7.69 13.54 -2.21
CA VAL A 145 -8.68 13.39 -1.15
C VAL A 145 -8.86 14.74 -0.46
N THR A 146 -10.06 15.31 -0.51
CA THR A 146 -10.34 16.66 0.05
C THR A 146 -11.16 16.62 1.33
N ASN A 147 -11.88 15.52 1.59
CA ASN A 147 -12.65 15.34 2.81
C ASN A 147 -12.62 13.86 3.19
N VAL A 148 -11.91 13.54 4.26
CA VAL A 148 -11.74 12.18 4.77
C VAL A 148 -11.71 12.20 6.28
N SER A 149 -12.16 11.11 6.89
CA SER A 149 -12.05 10.88 8.32
C SER A 149 -11.86 9.39 8.57
N VAL A 150 -11.12 9.08 9.62
CA VAL A 150 -11.00 7.76 10.22
C VAL A 150 -11.71 7.82 11.57
N LYS A 151 -12.50 6.80 11.89
CA LYS A 151 -13.23 6.75 13.15
C LYS A 151 -12.43 5.96 14.18
N SER A 152 -11.91 6.64 15.19
CA SER A 152 -11.27 6.00 16.34
C SER A 152 -12.25 5.04 17.05
N PRO A 153 -11.76 4.04 17.80
CA PRO A 153 -12.61 3.18 18.63
C PRO A 153 -13.47 3.93 19.65
N ASN A 154 -13.02 5.09 20.15
CA ASN A 154 -13.81 5.96 21.03
C ASN A 154 -14.87 6.80 20.30
N GLY A 155 -14.95 6.72 18.97
CA GLY A 155 -15.91 7.42 18.14
C GLY A 155 -15.45 8.81 17.68
N GLU A 156 -14.32 9.31 18.20
CA GLU A 156 -13.77 10.59 17.77
C GLU A 156 -13.15 10.46 16.38
N PRO A 157 -13.54 11.32 15.42
CA PRO A 157 -12.92 11.33 14.10
C PRO A 157 -11.49 11.87 14.19
N HIS A 158 -10.61 11.36 13.33
CA HIS A 158 -9.32 11.98 13.04
C HIS A 158 -8.99 11.85 11.55
N LEU A 159 -7.97 12.57 11.06
CA LEU A 159 -7.46 12.36 9.71
C LEU A 159 -6.60 11.10 9.65
N PRO A 160 -6.57 10.39 8.50
CA PRO A 160 -5.52 9.40 8.26
C PRO A 160 -4.16 10.12 8.21
N VAL A 161 -3.10 9.45 8.67
CA VAL A 161 -1.76 10.06 8.74
C VAL A 161 -1.18 10.26 7.34
N LEU A 162 -1.42 9.32 6.44
CA LEU A 162 -0.96 9.31 5.06
C LEU A 162 -2.07 8.85 4.12
N GLY A 163 -1.87 9.12 2.84
CA GLY A 163 -2.62 8.47 1.77
C GLY A 163 -2.11 7.05 1.48
N SER A 164 -2.47 6.51 0.32
CA SER A 164 -2.12 5.16 -0.11
C SER A 164 -1.58 5.08 -1.53
N LEU A 165 -0.57 4.24 -1.75
CA LEU A 165 -0.05 3.87 -3.05
C LEU A 165 -0.78 2.60 -3.51
N ALA A 166 -1.67 2.73 -4.49
CA ALA A 166 -2.37 1.58 -5.05
C ALA A 166 -1.37 0.60 -5.67
N LEU A 167 -1.36 -0.63 -5.18
CA LEU A 167 -0.42 -1.67 -5.61
C LEU A 167 -0.86 -2.36 -6.90
N GLY A 168 -2.12 -2.18 -7.27
CA GLY A 168 -2.69 -2.71 -8.50
C GLY A 168 -4.16 -2.41 -8.64
N ASN A 169 -4.82 -3.21 -9.44
CA ASN A 169 -6.23 -3.18 -9.72
C ASN A 169 -6.73 -4.63 -9.84
N ASP A 170 -8.03 -4.80 -10.08
CA ASP A 170 -8.53 -6.01 -10.73
C ASP A 170 -7.76 -6.26 -12.04
N LEU A 171 -7.89 -7.45 -12.63
CA LEU A 171 -7.06 -8.03 -13.71
C LEU A 171 -6.67 -7.11 -14.89
N ASP A 172 -7.27 -5.93 -15.02
CA ASP A 172 -6.95 -4.90 -15.98
C ASP A 172 -5.84 -3.94 -15.50
N GLU A 173 -4.74 -3.92 -16.26
CA GLU A 173 -3.66 -2.95 -16.13
C GLU A 173 -4.15 -1.50 -16.30
N MET A 174 -5.10 -1.32 -17.23
CA MET A 174 -5.67 -0.05 -17.66
C MET A 174 -7.01 0.20 -16.99
N GLN A 175 -7.22 1.43 -16.53
CA GLN A 175 -8.48 1.92 -15.99
C GLN A 175 -9.12 2.89 -16.96
N ARG A 176 -10.45 2.92 -16.96
CA ARG A 176 -11.25 3.92 -17.69
C ARG A 176 -12.01 4.75 -16.67
N LEU A 177 -11.72 6.05 -16.62
CA LEU A 177 -12.45 6.98 -15.76
C LEU A 177 -13.66 7.53 -16.53
N THR A 178 -14.87 7.28 -16.02
CA THR A 178 -16.11 7.81 -16.60
C THR A 178 -16.53 9.08 -15.86
N ALA A 179 -16.71 10.20 -16.59
CA ALA A 179 -17.12 11.47 -15.98
C ALA A 179 -18.51 11.38 -15.35
N VAL A 180 -18.70 12.02 -14.19
CA VAL A 180 -20.01 12.09 -13.53
C VAL A 180 -20.93 13.00 -14.35
N GLY A 181 -22.03 12.46 -14.89
CA GLY A 181 -23.04 13.25 -15.61
C GLY A 181 -23.34 12.83 -17.04
N GLY A 182 -22.68 11.78 -17.55
CA GLY A 182 -23.12 11.05 -18.75
C GLY A 182 -23.14 11.84 -20.06
N LYS A 183 -22.51 13.02 -20.13
CA LYS A 183 -22.34 13.79 -21.36
C LYS A 183 -20.86 13.99 -21.62
N ASP A 184 -20.41 13.42 -22.74
CA ASP A 184 -19.08 13.61 -23.33
C ASP A 184 -17.88 13.22 -22.43
N ALA A 185 -17.98 12.11 -21.71
CA ALA A 185 -16.82 11.52 -21.05
C ALA A 185 -15.84 11.02 -22.12
N VAL A 186 -14.78 11.78 -22.37
CA VAL A 186 -13.59 11.23 -23.03
C VAL A 186 -13.06 10.15 -22.08
N ASP A 187 -13.25 8.89 -22.46
CA ASP A 187 -12.61 7.74 -21.84
C ASP A 187 -11.09 7.98 -21.86
N THR A 188 -10.57 8.52 -20.76
CA THR A 188 -9.14 8.76 -20.62
C THR A 188 -8.53 7.49 -20.05
N PRO A 189 -7.65 6.78 -20.78
CA PRO A 189 -6.97 5.61 -20.26
C PRO A 189 -6.02 6.05 -19.14
N THR A 190 -6.29 5.56 -17.93
CA THR A 190 -5.46 5.77 -16.75
C THR A 190 -4.90 4.46 -16.24
N TRP A 191 -3.95 4.52 -15.32
CA TRP A 191 -3.26 3.34 -14.83
C TRP A 191 -3.00 3.47 -13.33
N THR A 192 -2.86 2.34 -12.63
CA THR A 192 -1.97 2.32 -11.46
C THR A 192 -0.53 2.45 -11.93
N PHE A 193 0.40 2.84 -11.06
CA PHE A 193 1.81 2.87 -11.44
C PHE A 193 2.28 1.51 -11.96
N ALA A 194 1.97 0.43 -11.22
CA ALA A 194 2.32 -0.94 -11.60
C ALA A 194 1.71 -1.35 -12.96
N GLY A 195 0.44 -1.03 -13.19
CA GLY A 195 -0.23 -1.32 -14.47
C GLY A 195 0.44 -0.60 -15.64
N GLY A 196 0.72 0.70 -15.49
CA GLY A 196 1.40 1.47 -16.52
C GLY A 196 2.85 1.04 -16.75
N ALA A 197 3.55 0.61 -15.70
CA ALA A 197 4.91 0.07 -15.81
C ALA A 197 4.93 -1.27 -16.57
N PHE A 198 3.97 -2.16 -16.30
CA PHE A 198 3.85 -3.44 -17.01
C PHE A 198 3.45 -3.22 -18.47
N HIS A 199 2.46 -2.37 -18.73
CA HIS A 199 2.03 -2.01 -20.09
C HIS A 199 3.19 -1.49 -20.96
N ARG A 200 4.09 -0.71 -20.36
CA ARG A 200 5.28 -0.15 -21.02
C ARG A 200 6.49 -1.11 -21.04
N LYS A 201 6.32 -2.34 -20.58
CA LYS A 201 7.38 -3.38 -20.49
C LYS A 201 8.57 -2.96 -19.62
N ILE A 202 8.35 -2.08 -18.65
CA ILE A 202 9.37 -1.69 -17.67
C ILE A 202 9.57 -2.86 -16.70
N ILE A 203 8.47 -3.41 -16.19
CA ILE A 203 8.46 -4.60 -15.32
C ILE A 203 7.98 -5.85 -16.09
N PRO A 204 8.44 -7.06 -15.72
CA PRO A 204 8.19 -8.27 -16.51
C PRO A 204 6.82 -8.90 -16.27
N SER A 205 6.14 -8.51 -15.20
CA SER A 205 4.81 -9.01 -14.82
C SER A 205 4.00 -7.93 -14.12
N TYR A 206 2.67 -7.99 -14.25
CA TYR A 206 1.76 -7.21 -13.42
C TYR A 206 1.56 -7.90 -12.07
N SER A 207 2.58 -7.81 -11.22
CA SER A 207 2.57 -8.39 -9.88
C SER A 207 3.39 -7.54 -8.93
N TYR A 208 3.22 -7.76 -7.63
CA TYR A 208 4.06 -7.12 -6.62
C TYR A 208 4.44 -8.09 -5.50
N GLY A 209 5.57 -7.82 -4.87
CA GLY A 209 6.00 -8.46 -3.63
C GLY A 209 6.15 -7.40 -2.56
N LEU A 210 5.48 -7.60 -1.42
CA LEU A 210 5.48 -6.66 -0.31
C LEU A 210 5.92 -7.36 0.97
N HIS A 211 6.90 -6.78 1.63
CA HIS A 211 7.32 -7.08 2.98
C HIS A 211 7.34 -5.77 3.77
N ILE A 212 6.45 -5.64 4.75
CA ILE A 212 6.46 -4.50 5.68
C ILE A 212 7.56 -4.74 6.70
N GLY A 213 8.54 -3.83 6.75
CA GLY A 213 9.63 -3.89 7.72
C GLY A 213 9.19 -3.44 9.11
N SER A 214 9.99 -3.76 10.12
CA SER A 214 9.75 -3.29 11.49
C SER A 214 10.57 -2.03 11.77
N ALA A 215 9.91 -0.89 11.95
CA ALA A 215 10.59 0.33 12.33
C ALA A 215 11.21 0.24 13.75
N ALA A 216 10.57 -0.49 14.68
CA ALA A 216 11.09 -0.68 16.04
C ALA A 216 12.45 -1.40 16.05
N PHE A 217 12.69 -2.29 15.08
CA PHE A 217 13.96 -3.01 14.93
C PHE A 217 14.86 -2.43 13.83
N ASN A 218 14.53 -1.25 13.29
CA ASN A 218 15.23 -0.65 12.15
C ASN A 218 15.38 -1.63 10.96
N TYR A 219 14.37 -2.47 10.75
CA TYR A 219 14.36 -3.46 9.70
C TYR A 219 13.58 -2.89 8.52
N ALA A 220 14.27 -2.56 7.43
CA ALA A 220 13.65 -1.95 6.26
C ALA A 220 12.65 -2.90 5.58
N GLY A 221 11.56 -2.33 5.07
CA GLY A 221 10.63 -3.04 4.20
C GLY A 221 11.23 -3.36 2.83
N SER A 222 10.45 -4.07 2.02
CA SER A 222 10.73 -4.33 0.61
C SER A 222 9.42 -4.30 -0.17
N LEU A 223 9.29 -3.39 -1.12
CA LEU A 223 8.20 -3.39 -2.09
C LEU A 223 8.82 -3.44 -3.48
N VAL A 224 8.38 -4.41 -4.27
CA VAL A 224 8.92 -4.68 -5.61
C VAL A 224 7.77 -4.89 -6.58
N PHE A 225 7.72 -4.13 -7.67
CA PHE A 225 6.82 -4.39 -8.81
C PHE A 225 7.50 -5.30 -9.84
N GLY A 226 6.73 -6.20 -10.45
CA GLY A 226 7.24 -7.17 -11.44
C GLY A 226 7.92 -8.39 -10.85
N GLY A 227 7.69 -8.69 -9.57
CA GLY A 227 8.34 -9.81 -8.89
C GLY A 227 8.23 -9.69 -7.38
N TYR A 228 9.20 -10.27 -6.67
CA TYR A 228 9.32 -10.20 -5.22
C TYR A 228 10.79 -10.28 -4.82
N ASP A 229 11.13 -9.75 -3.64
CA ASP A 229 12.47 -9.92 -3.06
C ASP A 229 12.60 -11.32 -2.46
N LYS A 230 13.37 -12.18 -3.12
CA LYS A 230 13.61 -13.56 -2.67
C LYS A 230 14.34 -13.62 -1.32
N ALA A 231 15.10 -12.60 -0.94
CA ALA A 231 15.77 -12.56 0.35
C ALA A 231 14.80 -12.41 1.53
N ARG A 232 13.53 -12.04 1.26
CA ARG A 232 12.47 -11.91 2.27
C ARG A 232 11.64 -13.18 2.47
N VAL A 233 11.83 -14.20 1.63
CA VAL A 233 11.07 -15.45 1.71
C VAL A 233 11.89 -16.48 2.47
N LEU A 234 11.45 -16.80 3.69
CA LEU A 234 12.07 -17.81 4.53
C LEU A 234 11.25 -19.10 4.48
N GLY A 235 11.87 -20.19 4.06
CA GLY A 235 11.22 -21.50 4.01
C GLY A 235 10.22 -21.68 2.86
N PRO A 236 9.39 -22.73 2.91
CA PRO A 236 8.33 -22.98 1.93
C PRO A 236 7.27 -21.87 1.97
N TYR A 237 6.69 -21.57 0.82
CA TYR A 237 5.54 -20.65 0.70
C TYR A 237 4.32 -21.39 0.16
N THR A 238 3.15 -20.85 0.47
CA THR A 238 1.86 -21.30 -0.06
C THR A 238 1.32 -20.27 -1.04
N THR A 239 0.59 -20.74 -2.05
CA THR A 239 -0.10 -19.90 -3.03
C THR A 239 -1.59 -20.10 -2.91
N PHE A 240 -2.35 -19.01 -3.04
CA PHE A 240 -3.81 -19.04 -3.07
C PHE A 240 -4.29 -18.41 -4.39
N THR A 241 -5.31 -18.99 -5.01
CA THR A 241 -5.98 -18.43 -6.20
C THR A 241 -7.12 -17.48 -5.82
N ASP A 242 -7.68 -17.70 -4.64
CA ASP A 242 -8.77 -16.95 -4.04
C ASP A 242 -8.26 -16.26 -2.76
N PRO A 243 -9.00 -15.28 -2.21
CA PRO A 243 -8.66 -14.71 -0.91
C PRO A 243 -8.43 -15.81 0.14
N PRO A 244 -7.35 -15.73 0.94
CA PRO A 244 -6.98 -16.78 1.86
C PRO A 244 -8.09 -17.04 2.89
N THR A 245 -8.22 -18.29 3.30
CA THR A 245 -9.11 -18.70 4.40
C THR A 245 -8.30 -18.94 5.67
N LEU A 246 -8.74 -18.30 6.75
CA LEU A 246 -8.22 -18.53 8.09
C LEU A 246 -8.98 -19.68 8.73
N LEU A 247 -8.27 -20.74 9.10
CA LEU A 247 -8.83 -21.96 9.68
C LEU A 247 -8.90 -21.92 11.21
N ASP A 248 -7.95 -21.23 11.83
CA ASP A 248 -7.87 -21.11 13.28
C ASP A 248 -6.98 -19.91 13.67
N ILE A 249 -7.10 -19.49 14.92
CA ILE A 249 -6.16 -18.59 15.58
C ILE A 249 -5.63 -19.32 16.80
N GLY A 250 -4.31 -19.30 16.95
CA GLY A 250 -3.62 -19.78 18.13
C GLY A 250 -2.67 -18.74 18.69
N ILE A 251 -2.46 -18.80 19.99
CA ILE A 251 -1.46 -18.00 20.70
C ILE A 251 -0.51 -18.93 21.42
N GLY A 252 0.74 -18.48 21.55
CA GLY A 252 1.80 -19.24 22.18
C GLY A 252 3.05 -18.37 22.33
N VAL A 253 4.15 -19.01 22.70
CA VAL A 253 5.42 -18.34 22.96
C VAL A 253 6.47 -18.91 22.02
N GLU A 254 7.05 -18.04 21.20
CA GLU A 254 8.10 -18.43 20.27
C GLU A 254 9.47 -18.45 20.96
N ILE A 255 9.76 -17.42 21.75
CA ILE A 255 11.03 -17.22 22.47
C ILE A 255 10.73 -16.55 23.82
N GLY A 256 11.48 -16.92 24.87
CA GLY A 256 11.40 -16.27 26.18
C GLY A 256 10.63 -17.08 27.23
N GLU A 257 10.36 -16.46 28.37
CA GLU A 257 9.47 -17.08 29.36
C GLU A 257 8.02 -16.93 28.89
N SER A 258 7.15 -17.82 29.36
CA SER A 258 5.73 -17.73 28.99
C SER A 258 4.98 -16.80 29.92
N PRO A 259 4.28 -15.77 29.40
CA PRO A 259 3.29 -15.03 30.18
C PRO A 259 2.03 -15.89 30.45
N PHE A 260 1.89 -17.03 29.78
CA PHE A 260 0.74 -17.92 29.88
C PHE A 260 0.99 -19.11 30.82
N VAL A 261 -0.09 -19.65 31.39
CA VAL A 261 -0.06 -20.94 32.13
C VAL A 261 -0.04 -22.16 31.21
N PHE A 262 -0.07 -21.94 29.90
CA PHE A 262 -0.01 -22.94 28.84
C PHE A 262 1.17 -22.66 27.90
N ASN A 263 1.56 -23.64 27.09
CA ASN A 263 2.61 -23.48 26.09
C ASN A 263 2.07 -22.94 24.76
N ASN A 264 0.93 -23.48 24.33
CA ASN A 264 0.15 -22.99 23.20
C ASN A 264 -1.34 -23.19 23.47
N LYS A 265 -2.16 -22.36 22.86
CA LYS A 265 -3.62 -22.47 22.86
C LYS A 265 -4.12 -22.22 21.45
N SER A 266 -4.91 -23.16 20.93
CA SER A 266 -5.54 -23.10 19.62
C SER A 266 -7.07 -23.08 19.76
N GLY A 267 -7.79 -22.98 18.63
CA GLY A 267 -9.24 -22.94 18.62
C GLY A 267 -9.81 -21.61 19.11
N LEU A 268 -9.07 -20.50 18.92
CA LEU A 268 -9.50 -19.15 19.32
C LEU A 268 -10.31 -18.45 18.23
N LEU A 269 -10.45 -19.06 17.05
CA LEU A 269 -11.34 -18.56 16.02
C LEU A 269 -12.81 -18.92 16.34
N LEU A 270 -13.49 -18.00 17.02
CA LEU A 270 -14.82 -18.22 17.59
C LEU A 270 -15.90 -17.33 16.95
N SER A 271 -17.11 -17.88 16.90
CA SER A 271 -18.37 -17.21 16.61
C SER A 271 -19.30 -17.26 17.83
N LYS A 272 -20.36 -16.45 17.85
CA LYS A 272 -21.32 -16.31 18.96
C LYS A 272 -21.74 -17.60 19.67
N ASN A 273 -21.93 -18.69 18.93
CA ASN A 273 -22.44 -19.95 19.48
C ASN A 273 -21.59 -21.19 19.12
N ASN A 274 -20.52 -21.04 18.35
CA ASN A 274 -19.72 -22.16 17.83
C ASN A 274 -18.33 -21.66 17.38
N ARG A 275 -17.45 -22.59 17.02
CA ARG A 275 -16.21 -22.24 16.30
C ARG A 275 -16.50 -21.97 14.83
N TYR A 276 -15.80 -21.03 14.23
CA TYR A 276 -15.76 -20.99 12.77
C TYR A 276 -14.96 -22.19 12.28
N GLU A 277 -15.43 -22.87 11.22
CA GLU A 277 -14.61 -23.86 10.52
C GLU A 277 -13.55 -23.18 9.65
N GLN A 278 -13.93 -22.03 9.06
CA GLN A 278 -13.06 -21.15 8.29
C GLN A 278 -13.70 -19.76 8.14
N ILE A 279 -12.88 -18.73 8.01
CA ILE A 279 -13.33 -17.40 7.56
C ILE A 279 -12.43 -16.89 6.43
N THR A 280 -12.99 -16.17 5.47
CA THR A 280 -12.19 -15.48 4.44
C THR A 280 -11.52 -14.26 5.07
N VAL A 281 -10.23 -14.06 4.79
CA VAL A 281 -9.47 -12.91 5.27
C VAL A 281 -8.81 -12.18 4.11
N ILE A 282 -8.59 -10.88 4.29
CA ILE A 282 -7.93 -10.02 3.30
C ILE A 282 -6.70 -9.44 3.98
N PRO A 283 -5.48 -9.69 3.46
CA PRO A 283 -4.30 -8.99 3.91
C PRO A 283 -4.41 -7.51 3.53
N ASP A 284 -4.43 -6.64 4.54
CA ASP A 284 -4.47 -5.19 4.35
C ASP A 284 -3.22 -4.53 4.96
N PRO A 285 -2.23 -4.14 4.13
CA PRO A 285 -1.02 -3.47 4.60
C PRO A 285 -1.22 -2.00 4.97
N GLN A 286 -2.43 -1.44 4.79
CA GLN A 286 -2.73 -0.04 5.09
C GLN A 286 -3.10 0.19 6.55
N THR A 287 -3.40 -0.89 7.27
CA THR A 287 -3.79 -0.84 8.69
C THR A 287 -2.82 -1.67 9.52
N PRO A 288 -2.47 -1.19 10.72
CA PRO A 288 -1.61 -1.94 11.62
C PRO A 288 -2.33 -3.00 12.47
N TYR A 289 -3.65 -3.10 12.28
CA TYR A 289 -4.52 -3.90 13.13
C TYR A 289 -4.97 -5.18 12.42
N LEU A 290 -5.23 -6.20 13.24
CA LEU A 290 -5.96 -7.37 12.82
C LEU A 290 -7.41 -7.25 13.29
N SER A 291 -8.33 -6.99 12.36
CA SER A 291 -9.77 -6.95 12.66
C SER A 291 -10.33 -8.37 12.72
N LEU A 292 -10.76 -8.80 13.91
CA LEU A 292 -11.29 -10.14 14.16
C LEU A 292 -12.75 -10.09 14.63
N PRO A 293 -13.50 -11.21 14.51
CA PRO A 293 -14.82 -11.33 15.11
C PRO A 293 -14.79 -11.04 16.62
N THR A 294 -15.83 -10.40 17.14
CA THR A 294 -15.90 -9.98 18.55
C THR A 294 -15.60 -11.12 19.51
N GLU A 295 -16.21 -12.29 19.32
CA GLU A 295 -16.01 -13.44 20.21
C GLU A 295 -14.59 -14.02 20.13
N THR A 296 -13.94 -13.87 18.98
CA THR A 296 -12.52 -14.23 18.83
C THR A 296 -11.65 -13.26 19.62
N CYS A 297 -11.89 -11.95 19.50
CA CYS A 297 -11.18 -10.94 20.31
C CYS A 297 -11.35 -11.22 21.80
N GLU A 298 -12.59 -11.41 22.27
CA GLU A 298 -12.89 -11.68 23.69
C GLU A 298 -12.14 -12.92 24.20
N ALA A 299 -12.14 -14.01 23.44
CA ALA A 299 -11.40 -15.22 23.82
C ALA A 299 -9.87 -15.06 23.82
N ILE A 300 -9.31 -14.20 22.98
CA ILE A 300 -7.88 -13.86 23.02
C ILE A 300 -7.56 -13.01 24.25
N ILE A 301 -8.43 -12.04 24.55
CA ILE A 301 -8.26 -11.11 25.67
C ILE A 301 -8.24 -11.83 27.02
N GLU A 302 -9.06 -12.87 27.19
CA GLU A 302 -9.08 -13.69 28.41
C GLU A 302 -7.73 -14.35 28.73
N GLU A 303 -6.86 -14.51 27.73
CA GLU A 303 -5.56 -15.17 27.90
C GLU A 303 -4.41 -14.19 28.11
N LEU A 304 -4.59 -12.92 27.76
CA LEU A 304 -3.54 -11.90 27.78
C LEU A 304 -3.62 -11.02 29.05
N PRO A 305 -2.49 -10.59 29.64
CA PRO A 305 -2.47 -9.64 30.75
C PRO A 305 -2.73 -8.21 30.25
N ILE A 306 -3.94 -7.97 29.77
CA ILE A 306 -4.39 -6.70 29.21
C ILE A 306 -5.65 -6.22 29.95
N PHE A 307 -5.89 -4.92 29.94
CA PHE A 307 -7.11 -4.32 30.48
C PHE A 307 -7.77 -3.43 29.42
N TYR A 308 -9.09 -3.27 29.53
CA TYR A 308 -9.83 -2.38 28.65
C TYR A 308 -9.75 -0.94 29.17
N ASP A 309 -9.19 -0.03 28.38
CA ASP A 309 -9.18 1.39 28.69
C ASP A 309 -10.46 2.06 28.19
N SER A 310 -11.29 2.53 29.13
CA SER A 310 -12.61 3.07 28.82
C SER A 310 -12.58 4.42 28.09
N ASN A 311 -11.45 5.12 28.09
CA ASN A 311 -11.30 6.42 27.42
C ASN A 311 -10.93 6.24 25.95
N THR A 312 -9.89 5.47 25.68
CA THR A 312 -9.37 5.21 24.33
C THR A 312 -10.12 4.09 23.61
N LYS A 313 -10.84 3.24 24.36
CA LYS A 313 -11.54 2.04 23.90
C LYS A 313 -10.63 0.96 23.30
N TYR A 314 -9.33 1.00 23.62
CA TYR A 314 -8.38 -0.06 23.30
C TYR A 314 -8.16 -0.99 24.49
N TYR A 315 -7.70 -2.20 24.20
CA TYR A 315 -7.08 -3.06 25.20
C TYR A 315 -5.59 -2.73 25.30
N LEU A 316 -5.14 -2.42 26.51
CA LEU A 316 -3.76 -2.03 26.80
C LEU A 316 -3.10 -3.09 27.68
N TRP A 317 -1.80 -3.32 27.46
CA TRP A 317 -1.01 -4.18 28.32
C TRP A 317 -0.97 -3.64 29.75
N ASP A 318 -1.28 -4.50 30.73
CA ASP A 318 -1.11 -4.17 32.14
C ASP A 318 0.36 -4.33 32.52
N ARG A 319 1.08 -3.20 32.53
CA ARG A 319 2.50 -3.16 32.90
C ARG A 319 2.75 -3.45 34.38
N ASN A 320 1.71 -3.50 35.21
CA ASN A 320 1.83 -3.90 36.62
C ASN A 320 1.59 -5.39 36.82
N ASP A 321 1.08 -6.11 35.81
CA ASP A 321 0.92 -7.56 35.89
C ASP A 321 2.32 -8.22 35.89
N PRO A 322 2.64 -9.11 36.86
CA PRO A 322 3.92 -9.81 36.89
C PRO A 322 4.23 -10.64 35.64
N ARG A 323 3.25 -10.88 34.77
CA ARG A 323 3.41 -11.55 33.47
C ARG A 323 3.94 -10.63 32.37
N TYR A 324 3.91 -9.31 32.54
CA TYR A 324 4.32 -8.35 31.51
C TYR A 324 5.81 -8.43 31.16
N GLU A 325 6.66 -8.76 32.14
CA GLU A 325 8.13 -8.83 31.98
C GLU A 325 8.64 -10.23 31.59
N LYS A 326 7.75 -11.20 31.35
CA LYS A 326 8.11 -12.58 31.03
C LYS A 326 8.36 -12.79 29.54
#